data_AF-A0A940J956-F1
#
_entry.id   AF-A0A940J956-F1
#
_cell.length_a   1.000
_cell.length_b   1.000
_cell.length_c   1.000
_cell.angle_alpha   90.00
_cell.angle_beta   90.00
_cell.angle_gamma   90.00
#
_symmetry.space_group_name_H-M   'P 1'
#
loop_
_entity.id
_entity.type
_entity.pdbx_description
1 polymer ?
#
loop_
_entity_poly.entity_id
_entity_poly.type
_entity_poly.pdbx_seq_one_letter_code
_entity_poly.pdbx_strand_id
1 'polypeptide(L)'
;MDIWTVVHFLHLLAMAFFIGGQIMLAGVLVPILKGKDEMKAVAKRFGLGSLIALGVLILTGVQMAGHEDAWGDGNLQAKLVILAVLILTIGYHVHTATKRWLDPVIFVLSLAVMGLGVVLAH
;
A
#
# COMPACT_ATOMS: atom_id res chain seq x y z
N MET A 1 -8.57 7.38 23.87
CA MET A 1 -8.66 6.44 22.74
C MET A 1 -8.29 5.07 23.27
N ASP A 2 -9.08 4.05 22.93
CA ASP A 2 -8.65 2.67 23.19
C ASP A 2 -7.51 2.28 22.22
N ILE A 3 -6.83 1.18 22.50
CA ILE A 3 -5.68 0.70 21.70
C ILE A 3 -6.06 0.31 20.27
N TRP A 4 -7.25 -0.24 20.07
CA TRP A 4 -7.78 -0.66 18.77
C TRP A 4 -8.16 0.53 17.90
N THR A 5 -8.71 1.60 18.50
CA THR A 5 -8.91 2.87 17.81
C THR A 5 -7.58 3.40 17.26
N VAL A 6 -6.48 3.29 18.02
CA VAL A 6 -5.14 3.70 17.55
C VAL A 6 -4.64 2.78 16.43
N VAL A 7 -4.84 1.47 16.53
CA VAL A 7 -4.46 0.50 15.49
C VAL A 7 -5.21 0.77 14.19
N HIS A 8 -6.53 0.96 14.24
CA HIS A 8 -7.35 1.32 13.10
C HIS A 8 -6.92 2.64 12.47
N PHE A 9 -6.73 3.67 13.29
CA PHE A 9 -6.27 4.97 12.82
C PHE A 9 -4.93 4.87 12.11
N LEU A 10 -3.98 4.13 12.68
CA LEU A 10 -2.65 3.93 12.11
C LEU A 10 -2.71 3.13 10.80
N HIS A 11 -3.57 2.11 10.72
CA HIS A 11 -3.82 1.35 9.49
C HIS A 11 -4.34 2.25 8.37
N LEU A 12 -5.38 3.05 8.66
CA LEU A 12 -5.99 3.98 7.70
C LEU A 12 -5.01 5.08 7.28
N LEU A 13 -4.22 5.62 8.22
CA LEU A 13 -3.20 6.62 7.91
C LEU A 13 -2.12 6.06 6.97
N ALA A 14 -1.66 4.83 7.22
CA ALA A 14 -0.70 4.17 6.36
C ALA A 14 -1.29 3.88 4.97
N MET A 15 -2.56 3.49 4.89
CA MET A 15 -3.28 3.28 3.64
C MET A 15 -3.42 4.58 2.83
N ALA A 16 -3.80 5.67 3.50
CA ALA A 16 -3.92 6.99 2.90
C ALA A 16 -2.57 7.50 2.37
N PHE A 17 -1.49 7.31 3.13
CA PHE A 17 -0.14 7.66 2.67
C PHE A 17 0.26 6.83 1.45
N PHE A 18 0.04 5.52 1.49
CA PHE A 18 0.46 4.62 0.42
C PHE A 18 -0.28 4.90 -0.89
N ILE A 19 -1.63 4.86 -0.86
CA ILE A 19 -2.47 5.06 -2.06
C ILE A 19 -2.47 6.52 -2.48
N GLY A 20 -2.64 7.45 -1.53
CA GLY A 20 -2.63 8.89 -1.81
C GLY A 20 -1.29 9.35 -2.38
N GLY A 21 -0.18 8.78 -1.90
CA GLY A 21 1.13 9.03 -2.45
C GLY A 21 1.33 8.51 -3.87
N GLN A 22 0.78 7.33 -4.21
CA GLN A 22 0.76 6.82 -5.58
C GLN A 22 -0.01 7.76 -6.51
N ILE A 23 -1.17 8.26 -6.06
CA ILE A 23 -1.99 9.23 -6.81
C ILE A 23 -1.22 10.55 -6.99
N MET A 24 -0.60 11.06 -5.94
CA MET A 24 0.19 12.31 -6.00
C MET A 24 1.39 12.17 -6.93
N LEU A 25 2.12 11.05 -6.86
CA LEU A 25 3.21 10.76 -7.79
C LEU A 25 2.70 10.72 -9.23
N ALA A 26 1.73 9.87 -9.53
CA ALA A 26 1.27 9.62 -10.89
C ALA A 26 0.57 10.83 -11.51
N GLY A 27 -0.30 11.51 -10.74
CA GLY A 27 -1.15 12.60 -11.22
C GLY A 27 -0.51 13.97 -11.19
N VAL A 28 0.44 14.22 -10.27
CA VAL A 28 1.00 15.57 -10.06
C VAL A 28 2.49 15.60 -10.38
N LEU A 29 3.29 14.74 -9.74
CA LEU A 29 4.75 14.88 -9.79
C LEU A 29 5.35 14.29 -11.07
N VAL A 30 4.85 13.16 -11.56
CA VAL A 30 5.31 12.52 -12.80
C VAL A 30 5.16 13.42 -14.02
N PRO A 31 4.02 14.08 -14.26
CA PRO A 31 3.88 15.02 -15.38
C PRO A 31 4.88 16.18 -15.35
N ILE A 32 5.24 16.68 -14.16
CA ILE A 32 6.03 17.91 -13.99
C ILE A 32 7.54 17.65 -13.93
N LEU A 33 7.94 16.53 -13.32
CA LEU A 33 9.34 16.23 -12.99
C LEU A 33 9.95 15.14 -13.86
N LYS A 34 9.22 14.58 -14.84
CA LYS A 34 9.74 13.53 -15.72
C LYS A 34 11.05 13.96 -16.39
N GLY A 35 12.08 13.12 -16.27
CA GLY A 35 13.40 13.35 -16.86
C GLY A 35 14.30 14.33 -16.10
N LYS A 36 13.83 14.87 -14.97
CA LYS A 36 14.62 15.75 -14.09
C LYS A 36 15.22 14.96 -12.92
N ASP A 37 16.38 15.41 -12.42
CA ASP A 37 17.07 14.74 -11.32
C ASP A 37 16.27 14.75 -10.01
N GLU A 38 15.45 15.78 -9.79
CA GLU A 38 14.57 15.89 -8.63
C GLU A 38 13.58 14.72 -8.55
N MET A 39 13.16 14.16 -9.69
CA MET A 39 12.28 12.99 -9.71
C MET A 39 12.92 11.81 -8.98
N LYS A 40 14.22 11.60 -9.14
CA LYS A 40 14.92 10.49 -8.48
C LYS A 40 14.96 10.68 -6.97
N ALA A 41 15.15 11.90 -6.51
CA ALA A 41 15.13 12.23 -5.09
C ALA A 41 13.73 12.04 -4.47
N VAL A 42 12.69 12.52 -5.17
CA VAL A 42 11.29 12.33 -4.78
C VAL A 42 10.95 10.83 -4.73
N ALA A 43 11.25 10.08 -5.80
CA ALA A 43 10.96 8.65 -5.88
C ALA A 43 11.66 7.86 -4.76
N LYS A 44 12.92 8.18 -4.43
CA LYS A 44 13.66 7.52 -3.35
C LYS A 44 13.04 7.79 -1.97
N ARG A 45 12.67 9.04 -1.69
CA ARG A 45 12.05 9.42 -0.41
C ARG A 45 10.65 8.83 -0.27
N PHE A 46 9.87 8.89 -1.34
CA PHE A 46 8.55 8.27 -1.38
C PHE A 46 8.66 6.76 -1.19
N GLY A 47 9.54 6.09 -1.93
CA GLY A 47 9.74 4.65 -1.81
C GLY A 47 10.10 4.19 -0.39
N LEU A 48 10.95 4.94 0.33
CA LEU A 48 11.23 4.67 1.74
C LEU A 48 9.99 4.86 2.62
N GLY A 49 9.25 5.96 2.42
CA GLY A 49 8.00 6.20 3.14
C GLY A 49 6.96 5.12 2.88
N SER A 50 6.82 4.67 1.63
CA SER A 50 5.90 3.61 1.23
C SER A 50 6.27 2.26 1.83
N LEU A 51 7.57 1.96 1.97
CA LEU A 51 8.03 0.75 2.63
C LEU A 51 7.65 0.76 4.13
N ILE A 52 7.82 1.91 4.80
CA ILE A 52 7.41 2.09 6.19
C ILE A 52 5.90 1.93 6.32
N ALA A 53 5.12 2.60 5.47
CA ALA A 53 3.66 2.51 5.47
C ALA A 53 3.18 1.06 5.21
N LEU A 54 3.81 0.34 4.30
CA LEU A 54 3.52 -1.07 4.04
C LEU A 54 3.80 -1.96 5.26
N GLY A 55 4.92 -1.73 5.96
CA GLY A 55 5.22 -2.42 7.21
C GLY A 55 4.15 -2.15 8.28
N VAL A 56 3.72 -0.90 8.42
CA VAL A 56 2.64 -0.51 9.33
C VAL A 56 1.32 -1.20 8.96
N LEU A 57 0.95 -1.23 7.67
CA LEU A 57 -0.27 -1.89 7.18
C LEU A 57 -0.29 -3.40 7.51
N ILE A 58 0.85 -4.08 7.34
CA ILE A 58 0.98 -5.51 7.64
C ILE A 58 0.82 -5.74 9.14
N LEU A 59 1.57 -5.01 9.97
CA LEU A 59 1.55 -5.18 11.42
C LEU A 59 0.15 -4.92 12.01
N THR A 60 -0.44 -3.78 11.65
CA THR A 60 -1.79 -3.42 12.11
C THR A 60 -2.85 -4.36 11.54
N GLY A 61 -2.72 -4.82 10.28
CA GLY A 61 -3.61 -5.81 9.68
C GLY A 61 -3.61 -7.15 10.40
N VAL A 62 -2.43 -7.65 10.79
CA VAL A 62 -2.30 -8.90 11.58
C VAL A 62 -2.92 -8.74 12.96
N GLN A 63 -2.73 -7.58 13.61
CA GLN A 63 -3.33 -7.30 14.91
C GLN A 63 -4.86 -7.29 14.83
N MET A 64 -5.45 -6.64 13.83
CA MET A 64 -6.90 -6.59 13.64
C MET A 64 -7.46 -7.98 13.32
N ALA A 65 -6.84 -8.73 12.41
CA ALA A 65 -7.27 -10.09 12.08
C ALA A 65 -7.25 -11.03 13.28
N GLY A 66 -6.26 -10.90 14.17
CA GLY A 66 -6.19 -11.65 15.43
C GLY A 66 -7.21 -11.20 16.47
N HIS A 67 -7.56 -9.92 16.51
CA HIS A 67 -8.54 -9.38 17.46
C HIS A 67 -9.97 -9.80 17.12
N GLU A 68 -10.29 -9.80 15.82
CA GLU A 68 -11.62 -10.07 15.29
C GLU A 68 -11.84 -11.57 14.94
N ASP A 69 -10.84 -12.41 15.19
CA ASP A 69 -10.82 -13.84 14.81
C ASP A 69 -11.15 -14.09 13.33
N ALA A 70 -10.76 -13.15 12.47
CA ALA A 70 -11.17 -13.08 11.07
C ALA A 70 -10.35 -13.99 10.13
N TRP A 71 -9.42 -14.80 10.65
CA TRP A 71 -8.51 -15.63 9.84
C TRP A 71 -9.23 -16.64 8.93
N GLY A 72 -10.44 -17.05 9.31
CA GLY A 72 -11.30 -17.94 8.51
C GLY A 72 -12.08 -17.23 7.40
N ASP A 73 -12.07 -15.88 7.35
CA ASP A 73 -12.87 -15.11 6.39
C ASP A 73 -12.26 -15.15 4.98
N GLY A 74 -13.09 -15.50 3.99
CA GLY A 74 -12.68 -15.62 2.59
C GLY A 74 -12.23 -14.29 1.96
N ASN A 75 -12.82 -13.16 2.35
CA ASN A 75 -12.40 -11.83 1.90
C ASN A 75 -11.05 -11.45 2.50
N LEU A 76 -10.80 -11.80 3.77
CA LEU A 76 -9.48 -11.60 4.37
C LEU A 76 -8.42 -12.43 3.65
N GLN A 77 -8.70 -13.71 3.37
CA GLN A 77 -7.78 -14.56 2.62
C GLN A 77 -7.49 -14.00 1.22
N ALA A 78 -8.53 -13.56 0.50
CA ALA A 78 -8.37 -12.90 -0.79
C ALA A 78 -7.51 -11.63 -0.68
N LYS A 79 -7.75 -10.80 0.35
CA LYS A 79 -6.96 -9.60 0.64
C LYS A 79 -5.49 -9.95 0.88
N LEU A 80 -5.19 -11.01 1.63
CA LEU A 80 -3.84 -11.48 1.90
C LEU A 80 -3.14 -12.01 0.64
N VAL A 81 -3.85 -12.74 -0.22
CA VAL A 81 -3.30 -13.21 -1.50
C VAL A 81 -2.95 -12.02 -2.39
N ILE A 82 -3.84 -11.03 -2.54
CA ILE A 82 -3.58 -9.84 -3.34
C ILE A 82 -2.44 -9.01 -2.71
N LEU A 83 -2.38 -8.89 -1.38
CA LEU A 83 -1.29 -8.23 -0.68
C LEU A 83 0.06 -8.94 -0.92
N ALA A 84 0.10 -10.27 -0.92
CA ALA A 84 1.30 -11.02 -1.23
C ALA A 84 1.76 -10.76 -2.67
N VAL A 85 0.83 -10.79 -3.64
CA VAL A 85 1.13 -10.44 -5.04
C VAL A 85 1.62 -9.00 -5.16
N LEU A 86 1.02 -8.06 -4.43
CA LEU A 86 1.46 -6.66 -4.38
C LEU A 86 2.90 -6.54 -3.86
N ILE A 87 3.23 -7.21 -2.74
CA ILE A 87 4.59 -7.20 -2.16
C ILE A 87 5.61 -7.77 -3.16
N LEU A 88 5.29 -8.90 -3.79
CA LEU A 88 6.15 -9.51 -4.80
C LEU A 88 6.35 -8.58 -6.01
N THR A 89 5.28 -7.91 -6.44
CA THR A 89 5.34 -6.95 -7.57
C THR A 89 6.19 -5.73 -7.22
N ILE A 90 6.06 -5.20 -6.00
CA ILE A 90 6.89 -4.09 -5.50
C ILE A 90 8.35 -4.52 -5.41
N GLY A 91 8.63 -5.68 -4.82
CA GLY A 91 9.99 -6.24 -4.74
C GLY A 91 10.62 -6.38 -6.13
N TYR A 92 9.88 -6.97 -7.06
CA TYR A 92 10.30 -7.09 -8.46
C TYR A 92 10.54 -5.73 -9.12
N HIS A 93 9.66 -4.75 -8.90
CA HIS A 93 9.79 -3.40 -9.44
C HIS A 93 11.05 -2.68 -8.93
N VAL A 94 11.36 -2.79 -7.64
CA VAL A 94 12.57 -2.20 -7.04
C VAL A 94 13.84 -2.77 -7.67
N HIS A 95 13.86 -4.06 -7.99
CA HIS A 95 15.01 -4.70 -8.65
C HIS A 95 15.09 -4.43 -10.17
N THR A 96 13.98 -4.05 -10.81
CA THR A 96 13.88 -3.94 -12.28
C THR A 96 13.41 -2.57 -12.75
N ALA A 97 13.81 -1.50 -12.04
CA ALA A 97 13.37 -0.09 -12.11
C ALA A 97 13.26 0.60 -13.50
N THR A 98 13.41 -0.13 -14.60
CA THR A 98 13.17 0.26 -15.99
C THR A 98 11.74 -0.03 -16.49
N LYS A 99 10.95 -0.89 -15.81
CA LYS A 99 9.62 -1.32 -16.27
C LYS A 99 8.47 -0.46 -15.74
N ARG A 100 8.18 0.64 -16.43
CA ARG A 100 7.13 1.63 -16.08
C ARG A 100 5.69 1.08 -16.07
N TRP A 101 5.43 -0.06 -16.69
CA TRP A 101 4.11 -0.70 -16.68
C TRP A 101 3.75 -1.33 -15.32
N LEU A 102 4.73 -1.51 -14.42
CA LEU A 102 4.48 -2.03 -13.08
C LEU A 102 3.78 -1.00 -12.18
N ASP A 103 3.99 0.29 -12.39
CA ASP A 103 3.36 1.36 -11.60
C ASP A 103 1.81 1.27 -11.58
N PRO A 104 1.12 1.19 -12.74
CA PRO A 104 -0.33 1.02 -12.74
C PRO A 104 -0.78 -0.34 -12.18
N VAL A 105 0.01 -1.41 -12.33
CA VAL A 105 -0.32 -2.72 -11.75
C VAL A 105 -0.29 -2.67 -10.22
N ILE A 106 0.77 -2.10 -9.65
CA ILE A 106 0.89 -1.89 -8.19
C ILE A 106 -0.28 -1.04 -7.71
N PHE A 107 -0.63 0.03 -8.42
CA PHE A 107 -1.77 0.88 -8.06
C PHE A 107 -3.10 0.13 -8.05
N VAL A 108 -3.41 -0.64 -9.10
CA VAL A 108 -4.65 -1.44 -9.18
C VAL A 108 -4.71 -2.47 -8.06
N LEU A 109 -3.60 -3.15 -7.77
CA LEU A 109 -3.51 -4.10 -6.66
C LEU A 109 -3.72 -3.39 -5.31
N SER A 110 -3.14 -2.20 -5.09
CA SER A 110 -3.39 -1.39 -3.89
C SER A 110 -4.88 -1.09 -3.70
N LEU A 111 -5.55 -0.69 -4.79
CA LEU A 111 -6.99 -0.38 -4.76
C LEU A 111 -7.83 -1.63 -4.48
N ALA A 112 -7.46 -2.78 -5.03
CA ALA A 112 -8.15 -4.04 -4.76
C ALA A 112 -8.02 -4.45 -3.28
N VAL A 113 -6.82 -4.32 -2.68
CA VAL A 113 -6.60 -4.56 -1.24
C VAL A 113 -7.42 -3.61 -0.38
N MET A 114 -7.47 -2.32 -0.74
CA MET A 114 -8.30 -1.33 -0.06
C MET A 114 -9.79 -1.67 -0.16
N GLY A 115 -10.26 -2.01 -1.37
CA GLY A 115 -11.66 -2.37 -1.62
C GLY A 115 -12.11 -3.55 -0.78
N LEU A 116 -11.31 -4.62 -0.72
CA LEU A 116 -11.59 -5.75 0.18
C LEU A 116 -11.54 -5.36 1.66
N GLY A 117 -10.68 -4.41 2.03
CA GLY A 117 -10.67 -3.83 3.37
C GLY A 117 -11.98 -3.13 3.74
N VAL A 118 -12.60 -2.41 2.78
CA VAL A 118 -13.91 -1.77 2.98
C VAL A 118 -15.02 -2.82 3.12
N VAL A 119 -14.96 -3.89 2.32
CA VAL A 119 -15.93 -5.00 2.41
C VAL A 119 -15.84 -5.69 3.77
N LEU A 120 -14.64 -5.92 4.30
CA LEU A 120 -14.44 -6.53 5.63
C LEU A 120 -14.92 -5.64 6.78
N ALA A 121 -15.05 -4.33 6.57
CA ALA A 121 -15.49 -3.40 7.60
C ALA A 121 -17.02 -3.29 7.72
N HIS A 122 -17.79 -3.96 6.85
CA HIS A 122 -19.26 -3.98 6.85
C HIS A 122 -19.79 -5.39 7.09
#